data_AF-A0A0P6Y6G0-F1
#
_entry.id   AF-A0A0P6Y6G0-F1
#
_cell.length_a   1.000
_cell.length_b   1.000
_cell.length_c   1.000
_cell.angle_alpha   90.00
_cell.angle_beta   90.00
_cell.angle_gamma   90.00
#
_symmetry.space_group_name_H-M   'P 1'
#
loop_
_entity.id
_entity.type
_entity.pdbx_description
1 polymer ?
#
loop_
_entity_poly.entity_id
_entity_poly.type
_entity_poly.pdbx_seq_one_letter_code
_entity_poly.pdbx_strand_id
1 'polypeptide(L)'
;MKFLIALDQAGAADPALVGLTALNLAGTTPGFVLNTTVYHTAPHGEITPDVEAEIAQAYAELGVEAVDVLASPAIVGGAPSNAPMAFASFTAVQGVDKIVLATERCWQSATSETARKFYSEQAINPDDVQLAVVIIPSSSQA
;
A
#
# COMPACT_ATOMS: atom_id res chain seq x y z
N MET A 1 -12.98 -6.06 9.53
CA MET A 1 -11.86 -5.80 8.62
C MET A 1 -10.60 -6.29 9.31
N LYS A 2 -10.11 -7.44 8.89
CA LYS A 2 -8.91 -8.07 9.48
C LYS A 2 -7.64 -7.54 8.81
N PHE A 3 -7.75 -7.11 7.55
CA PHE A 3 -6.62 -6.79 6.68
C PHE A 3 -6.54 -5.31 6.31
N LEU A 4 -7.65 -4.61 6.41
CA LEU A 4 -7.75 -3.19 6.08
C LEU A 4 -7.78 -2.32 7.33
N ILE A 5 -7.08 -1.19 7.26
CA ILE A 5 -7.12 -0.11 8.24
C ILE A 5 -7.66 1.13 7.53
N ALA A 6 -8.66 1.79 8.11
CA ALA A 6 -9.15 3.05 7.54
C ALA A 6 -8.05 4.12 7.59
N LEU A 7 -7.92 4.93 6.54
CA LEU A 7 -6.77 5.85 6.41
C LEU A 7 -6.77 6.95 7.50
N ASP A 8 -7.94 7.35 7.98
CA ASP A 8 -8.08 8.28 9.12
C ASP A 8 -7.55 7.68 10.43
N GLN A 9 -7.58 6.35 10.57
CA GLN A 9 -7.03 5.62 11.72
C GLN A 9 -5.53 5.35 11.58
N ALA A 10 -4.96 5.48 10.38
CA ALA A 10 -3.55 5.15 10.13
C ALA A 10 -2.57 5.98 10.97
N GLY A 11 -2.91 7.24 11.29
CA GLY A 11 -2.06 8.12 12.10
C GLY A 11 -1.89 7.68 13.56
N ALA A 12 -2.78 6.82 14.06
CA ALA A 12 -2.70 6.21 15.40
C ALA A 12 -2.31 4.72 15.35
N ALA A 13 -2.15 4.15 14.15
CA ALA A 13 -1.77 2.76 13.96
C ALA A 13 -0.26 2.55 14.11
N ASP A 14 0.14 1.30 14.28
CA ASP A 14 1.56 0.92 14.27
C ASP A 14 2.19 1.22 12.89
N PRO A 15 3.26 2.04 12.82
CA PRO A 15 4.00 2.30 11.58
C PRO A 15 4.44 1.03 10.84
N ALA A 16 4.71 -0.06 11.55
CA ALA A 16 5.06 -1.34 10.96
C ALA A 16 3.89 -1.99 10.20
N LEU A 17 2.64 -1.63 10.52
CA LEU A 17 1.44 -2.16 9.88
C LEU A 17 0.98 -1.33 8.68
N VAL A 18 1.09 -0.01 8.76
CA VAL A 18 0.52 0.91 7.74
C VAL A 18 1.56 1.51 6.80
N GLY A 19 2.84 1.54 7.21
CA GLY A 19 3.92 2.13 6.43
C GLY A 19 3.85 3.66 6.31
N LEU A 20 4.89 4.23 5.71
CA LEU A 20 5.14 5.67 5.71
C LEU A 20 4.09 6.48 4.91
N THR A 21 3.67 5.99 3.74
CA THR A 21 2.73 6.72 2.87
C THR A 21 1.39 6.89 3.57
N ALA A 22 0.90 5.86 4.25
CA ALA A 22 -0.33 5.91 5.02
C ALA A 22 -0.25 6.91 6.18
N LEU A 23 0.86 6.92 6.93
CA LEU A 23 1.07 7.87 8.03
C LEU A 23 1.03 9.33 7.54
N ASN A 24 1.66 9.59 6.39
CA ASN A 24 1.71 10.93 5.81
C ASN A 24 0.35 11.40 5.27
N LEU A 25 -0.50 10.47 4.83
CA LEU A 25 -1.83 10.78 4.29
C LEU A 25 -2.96 10.65 5.31
N ALA A 26 -2.66 10.22 6.54
CA ALA A 26 -3.67 10.05 7.58
C ALA A 26 -4.44 11.35 7.84
N GLY A 27 -5.77 11.28 7.70
CA GLY A 27 -6.67 12.42 7.91
C GLY A 27 -6.67 13.49 6.80
N THR A 28 -5.95 13.29 5.68
CA THR A 28 -5.94 14.25 4.56
C THR A 28 -6.94 13.91 3.46
N THR A 29 -7.27 12.63 3.31
CA THR A 29 -8.21 12.11 2.32
C THR A 29 -8.89 10.84 2.86
N PRO A 30 -10.15 10.54 2.50
CA PRO A 30 -10.70 9.22 2.77
C PRO A 30 -9.93 8.13 2.01
N GLY A 31 -9.93 6.92 2.52
CA GLY A 31 -9.22 5.81 1.93
C GLY A 31 -9.01 4.68 2.93
N PHE A 32 -8.29 3.67 2.49
CA PHE A 32 -7.93 2.55 3.35
C PHE A 32 -6.53 2.03 3.02
N VAL A 33 -5.96 1.31 3.97
CA VAL A 33 -4.62 0.75 3.92
C VAL A 33 -4.74 -0.75 4.04
N LEU A 34 -4.24 -1.47 3.02
CA LEU A 34 -3.96 -2.89 3.13
C LEU A 34 -2.68 -3.06 3.94
N ASN A 35 -2.81 -3.63 5.14
CA ASN A 35 -1.71 -3.67 6.09
C ASN A 35 -0.62 -4.68 5.68
N THR A 36 0.57 -4.55 6.28
CA THR A 36 1.74 -5.39 5.98
C THR A 36 1.55 -6.87 6.34
N THR A 37 0.56 -7.24 7.15
CA THR A 37 0.35 -8.67 7.49
C THR A 37 -0.03 -9.48 6.26
N VAL A 38 -0.74 -8.87 5.30
CA VAL A 38 -1.13 -9.53 4.06
C VAL A 38 0.08 -9.82 3.18
N TYR A 39 1.03 -8.88 3.12
CA TYR A 39 2.28 -9.02 2.38
C TYR A 39 3.07 -10.27 2.80
N HIS A 40 3.11 -10.58 4.11
CA HIS A 40 3.78 -11.79 4.62
C HIS A 40 3.03 -13.09 4.37
N THR A 41 1.70 -13.02 4.32
CA THR A 41 0.84 -14.21 4.17
C THR A 41 0.57 -14.59 2.71
N ALA A 42 1.03 -13.79 1.75
CA ALA A 42 0.89 -14.04 0.31
C ALA A 42 2.17 -14.72 -0.24
N PRO A 43 2.28 -16.06 -0.26
CA PRO A 43 3.51 -16.79 -0.61
C PRO A 43 4.02 -16.52 -2.04
N HIS A 44 3.16 -16.02 -2.93
CA HIS A 44 3.50 -15.63 -4.30
C HIS A 44 3.19 -14.15 -4.61
N GLY A 45 2.84 -13.37 -3.58
CA GLY A 45 2.35 -12.00 -3.76
C GLY A 45 0.94 -11.93 -4.35
N GLU A 46 0.17 -13.03 -4.33
CA GLU A 46 -1.22 -13.08 -4.79
C GLU A 46 -2.18 -12.72 -3.65
N ILE A 47 -3.19 -11.90 -3.95
CA ILE A 47 -4.26 -11.57 -3.00
C ILE A 47 -5.21 -12.75 -2.85
N THR A 48 -5.51 -13.12 -1.60
CA THR A 48 -6.49 -14.18 -1.32
C THR A 48 -7.92 -13.66 -1.53
N PRO A 49 -8.90 -14.54 -1.86
CA PRO A 49 -10.28 -14.13 -2.07
C PRO A 49 -10.91 -13.39 -0.88
N ASP A 50 -10.50 -13.71 0.35
CA ASP A 50 -10.97 -13.03 1.56
C ASP A 50 -10.50 -11.58 1.62
N VAL A 51 -9.25 -11.32 1.22
CA VAL A 51 -8.68 -9.96 1.16
C VAL A 51 -9.31 -9.19 -0.01
N GLU A 52 -9.48 -9.83 -1.16
CA GLU A 52 -10.18 -9.24 -2.30
C GLU A 52 -11.61 -8.81 -1.94
N ALA A 53 -12.35 -9.63 -1.18
CA ALA A 53 -13.68 -9.29 -0.71
C ALA A 53 -13.68 -8.07 0.24
N GLU A 54 -12.70 -7.98 1.16
CA GLU A 54 -12.55 -6.77 2.01
C GLU A 54 -12.21 -5.53 1.16
N ILE A 55 -11.35 -5.66 0.14
CA ILE A 55 -11.01 -4.57 -0.79
C ILE A 55 -12.26 -4.14 -1.57
N ALA A 56 -13.03 -5.09 -2.10
CA ALA A 56 -14.25 -4.82 -2.85
C ALA A 56 -15.28 -4.07 -2.01
N GLN A 57 -15.47 -4.49 -0.76
CA GLN A 57 -16.36 -3.81 0.18
C GLN A 57 -15.87 -2.38 0.45
N ALA A 58 -14.61 -2.20 0.83
CA ALA A 58 -14.07 -0.88 1.15
C ALA A 58 -14.08 0.07 -0.06
N TYR A 59 -13.81 -0.45 -1.26
CA TYR A 59 -13.90 0.31 -2.50
C TYR A 59 -15.33 0.74 -2.82
N ALA A 60 -16.31 -0.14 -2.62
CA ALA A 60 -17.73 0.21 -2.78
C ALA A 60 -18.17 1.29 -1.76
N GLU A 61 -17.67 1.21 -0.52
CA GLU A 61 -17.94 2.19 0.54
C GLU A 61 -17.33 3.58 0.25
N LEU A 62 -16.20 3.65 -0.46
CA LEU A 62 -15.64 4.93 -0.91
C LEU A 62 -16.55 5.66 -1.91
N GLY A 63 -17.38 4.93 -2.68
CA GLY A 63 -18.34 5.51 -3.61
C GLY A 63 -17.71 6.30 -4.77
N VAL A 64 -16.47 5.97 -5.15
CA VAL A 64 -15.73 6.63 -6.24
C VAL A 64 -15.56 5.71 -7.44
N GLU A 65 -15.39 6.31 -8.62
CA GLU A 65 -15.17 5.55 -9.87
C GLU A 65 -13.72 5.08 -10.04
N ALA A 66 -12.77 5.83 -9.49
CA ALA A 66 -11.34 5.58 -9.65
C ALA A 66 -10.56 5.88 -8.38
N VAL A 67 -9.52 5.09 -8.13
CA VAL A 67 -8.60 5.22 -6.98
C VAL A 67 -7.15 5.26 -7.42
N ASP A 68 -6.32 5.87 -6.60
CA ASP A 68 -4.87 5.74 -6.66
C ASP A 68 -4.43 4.65 -5.68
N VAL A 69 -3.53 3.77 -6.14
CA VAL A 69 -2.96 2.65 -5.38
C VAL A 69 -1.48 2.94 -5.18
N LEU A 70 -1.09 3.16 -3.93
CA LEU A 70 0.22 3.68 -3.56
C LEU A 70 0.93 2.69 -2.63
N ALA A 71 2.17 2.35 -2.95
CA ALA A 71 3.02 1.61 -2.03
C ALA A 71 3.29 2.43 -0.75
N SER A 72 3.20 1.76 0.40
CA SER A 72 3.43 2.33 1.73
C SER A 72 4.50 1.51 2.45
N PRO A 73 5.79 1.83 2.27
CA PRO A 73 6.88 1.05 2.83
C PRO A 73 6.94 1.18 4.36
N ALA A 74 7.09 0.04 5.02
CA ALA A 74 7.38 -0.09 6.44
C ALA A 74 8.75 -0.77 6.58
N ILE A 75 9.73 -0.04 7.12
CA ILE A 75 11.12 -0.50 7.23
C ILE A 75 11.50 -0.50 8.71
N VAL A 76 12.16 -1.58 9.16
CA VAL A 76 12.69 -1.67 10.53
C VAL A 76 13.60 -0.48 10.83
N GLY A 77 13.34 0.21 11.94
CA GLY A 77 14.08 1.43 12.31
C GLY A 77 13.56 2.73 11.69
N GLY A 78 12.55 2.65 10.82
CA GLY A 78 11.89 3.79 10.20
C GLY A 78 12.22 3.92 8.71
N ALA A 79 11.20 4.16 7.89
CA ALA A 79 11.38 4.36 6.46
C ALA A 79 11.91 5.77 6.16
N PRO A 80 12.93 5.93 5.30
CA PRO A 80 13.35 7.24 4.79
C PRO A 80 12.21 7.98 4.10
N SER A 81 12.19 9.31 4.16
CA SER A 81 11.10 10.13 3.60
C SER A 81 10.88 9.93 2.10
N ASN A 82 11.94 9.59 1.35
CA ASN A 82 11.90 9.31 -0.09
C ASN A 82 11.60 7.84 -0.42
N ALA A 83 11.43 6.96 0.57
CA ALA A 83 11.20 5.53 0.35
C ALA A 83 10.04 5.24 -0.61
N PRO A 84 8.88 5.95 -0.56
CA PRO A 84 7.77 5.66 -1.48
C PRO A 84 8.14 5.81 -2.97
N MET A 85 9.15 6.61 -3.30
CA MET A 85 9.60 6.81 -4.69
C MET A 85 10.33 5.59 -5.29
N ALA A 86 10.76 4.66 -4.44
CA ALA A 86 11.45 3.44 -4.88
C ALA A 86 10.49 2.31 -5.31
N PHE A 87 9.20 2.47 -5.06
CA PHE A 87 8.17 1.45 -5.29
C PHE A 87 7.15 1.91 -6.33
N ALA A 88 6.38 0.96 -6.85
CA ALA A 88 5.35 1.26 -7.82
C ALA A 88 4.15 1.98 -7.19
N SER A 89 3.57 2.89 -7.96
CA SER A 89 2.27 3.50 -7.70
C SER A 89 1.45 3.50 -8.99
N PHE A 90 0.13 3.42 -8.85
CA PHE A 90 -0.81 3.36 -9.96
C PHE A 90 -1.91 4.38 -9.72
N THR A 91 -2.24 5.17 -10.74
CA THR A 91 -3.26 6.22 -10.64
C THR A 91 -4.48 5.89 -11.48
N ALA A 92 -5.63 6.46 -11.11
CA ALA A 92 -6.90 6.32 -11.82
C ALA A 92 -7.29 4.85 -12.09
N VAL A 93 -7.04 3.97 -11.13
CA VAL A 93 -7.38 2.55 -11.18
C VAL A 93 -8.88 2.38 -10.95
N GLN A 94 -9.54 1.66 -11.86
CA GLN A 94 -10.99 1.45 -11.84
C GLN A 94 -11.35 -0.03 -11.77
N GLY A 95 -12.14 -0.40 -10.76
CA GLY A 95 -12.64 -1.76 -10.57
C GLY A 95 -11.72 -2.63 -9.70
N VAL A 96 -12.34 -3.55 -8.95
CA VAL A 96 -11.69 -4.37 -7.92
C VAL A 96 -10.52 -5.18 -8.49
N ASP A 97 -10.71 -5.89 -9.60
CA ASP A 97 -9.67 -6.72 -10.23
C ASP A 97 -8.40 -5.91 -10.54
N LYS A 98 -8.57 -4.66 -10.99
CA LYS A 98 -7.44 -3.78 -11.31
C LYS A 98 -6.77 -3.23 -10.05
N ILE A 99 -7.53 -2.99 -8.98
CA ILE A 99 -7.00 -2.58 -7.67
C ILE A 99 -6.16 -3.72 -7.08
N VAL A 100 -6.67 -4.95 -7.14
CA VAL A 100 -5.94 -6.16 -6.74
C VAL A 100 -4.64 -6.27 -7.53
N LEU A 101 -4.71 -6.25 -8.86
CA LEU A 101 -3.52 -6.34 -9.70
C LEU A 101 -2.51 -5.20 -9.44
N ALA A 102 -2.98 -3.97 -9.21
CA ALA A 102 -2.12 -2.84 -8.87
C ALA A 102 -1.42 -3.06 -7.52
N THR A 103 -2.14 -3.59 -6.54
CA THR A 103 -1.61 -3.92 -5.20
C THR A 103 -0.51 -4.98 -5.28
N GLU A 104 -0.74 -6.05 -6.04
CA GLU A 104 0.26 -7.10 -6.26
C GLU A 104 1.51 -6.55 -6.97
N ARG A 105 1.32 -5.65 -7.93
CA ARG A 105 2.44 -4.97 -8.60
C ARG A 105 3.21 -4.04 -7.67
N CYS A 106 2.56 -3.40 -6.70
CA CYS A 106 3.25 -2.67 -5.64
C CYS A 106 4.16 -3.63 -4.86
N TRP A 107 3.68 -4.81 -4.45
CA TRP A 107 4.51 -5.80 -3.77
C TRP A 107 5.67 -6.31 -4.63
N GLN A 108 5.42 -6.64 -5.89
CA GLN A 108 6.47 -7.07 -6.82
C GLN A 108 7.57 -6.00 -6.99
N SER A 109 7.21 -4.72 -6.90
CA SER A 109 8.17 -3.62 -7.03
C SER A 109 9.25 -3.60 -5.95
N ALA A 110 9.03 -4.23 -4.79
CA ALA A 110 10.04 -4.38 -3.74
C ALA A 110 11.28 -5.16 -4.21
N THR A 111 11.15 -6.00 -5.24
CA THR A 111 12.27 -6.78 -5.80
C THR A 111 12.87 -6.17 -7.06
N SER A 112 12.37 -5.00 -7.51
CA SER A 112 12.82 -4.30 -8.70
C SER A 112 14.26 -3.78 -8.59
N GLU A 113 14.90 -3.48 -9.72
CA GLU A 113 16.23 -2.87 -9.74
C GLU A 113 16.25 -1.51 -9.00
N THR A 114 15.18 -0.72 -9.15
CA THR A 114 15.02 0.56 -8.45
C THR A 114 14.99 0.37 -6.93
N ALA A 115 14.21 -0.60 -6.43
CA ALA A 115 14.14 -0.90 -5.01
C ALA A 115 15.47 -1.42 -4.47
N ARG A 116 16.15 -2.32 -5.19
CA ARG A 116 17.48 -2.83 -4.80
C ARG A 116 18.53 -1.72 -4.73
N LYS A 117 18.52 -0.80 -5.70
CA LYS A 117 19.41 0.36 -5.69
C LYS A 117 19.13 1.25 -4.47
N PHE A 118 17.85 1.53 -4.19
CA PHE A 118 17.45 2.28 -3.01
C PHE A 118 17.93 1.61 -1.71
N TYR A 119 17.77 0.29 -1.56
CA TYR A 119 18.25 -0.44 -0.39
C TYR A 119 19.76 -0.33 -0.21
N SER A 120 20.51 -0.48 -1.30
CA SER A 120 21.97 -0.35 -1.28
C SER A 120 22.42 1.08 -0.90
N GLU A 121 21.75 2.12 -1.39
CA GLU A 121 22.09 3.51 -1.11
C GLU A 121 21.74 3.92 0.33
N GLN A 122 20.69 3.32 0.91
CA GLN A 122 20.20 3.62 2.25
C GLN A 122 20.70 2.62 3.32
N ALA A 123 21.54 1.65 2.93
CA ALA A 123 22.00 0.55 3.80
C ALA A 123 20.85 -0.23 4.47
N ILE A 124 19.75 -0.44 3.74
CA ILE A 124 18.58 -1.20 4.19
C ILE A 124 18.75 -2.67 3.80
N ASN A 125 18.48 -3.59 4.73
CA ASN A 125 18.37 -5.01 4.40
C ASN A 125 17.02 -5.27 3.72
N PRO A 126 16.96 -5.87 2.52
CA PRO A 126 15.69 -6.20 1.86
C PRO A 126 14.74 -7.04 2.72
N ASP A 127 15.27 -7.89 3.60
CA ASP A 127 14.46 -8.74 4.49
C ASP A 127 13.74 -7.93 5.60
N ASP A 128 14.19 -6.70 5.87
CA ASP A 128 13.59 -5.79 6.85
C ASP A 128 12.50 -4.90 6.24
N VAL A 129 12.19 -5.08 4.94
CA VAL A 129 11.21 -4.28 4.22
C VAL A 129 9.87 -5.00 4.16
N GLN A 130 8.84 -4.31 4.65
CA GLN A 130 7.46 -4.72 4.51
C GLN A 130 6.71 -3.67 3.69
N LEU A 131 5.66 -4.08 2.99
CA LEU A 131 4.92 -3.18 2.11
C LEU A 131 3.42 -3.24 2.37
N ALA A 132 2.92 -2.18 3.00
CA ALA A 132 1.50 -1.88 3.01
C ALA A 132 1.13 -1.18 1.69
N VAL A 133 -0.16 -1.14 1.38
CA VAL A 133 -0.67 -0.46 0.18
C VAL A 133 -1.81 0.46 0.56
N VAL A 134 -1.73 1.71 0.13
CA VAL A 134 -2.73 2.75 0.38
C VAL A 134 -3.63 2.87 -0.85
N ILE A 135 -4.94 2.87 -0.63
CA ILE A 135 -5.95 3.08 -1.67
C ILE A 135 -6.77 4.32 -1.30
N ILE A 136 -6.76 5.33 -2.18
CA ILE A 136 -7.43 6.62 -1.98
C ILE A 136 -8.14 7.06 -3.25
N PRO A 137 -9.17 7.94 -3.18
CA PRO A 137 -9.78 8.52 -4.37
C PRO A 137 -8.75 9.18 -5.29
N SER A 138 -8.87 8.91 -6.60
CA SER A 138 -8.00 9.53 -7.58
C SER A 138 -8.37 11.00 -7.77
N SER A 139 -7.37 11.89 -7.73
CA SER A 139 -7.59 13.34 -7.83
C SER A 139 -7.85 13.84 -9.27
N SER A 140 -7.86 12.96 -10.27
CA SER A 140 -8.02 13.32 -11.69
C SER A 140 -9.48 13.44 -12.18
N GLN A 141 -10.46 13.57 -11.28
CA GLN A 141 -11.88 13.75 -11.63
C GLN A 141 -12.47 15.04 -11.03
N ALA A 142 -11.80 16.18 -11.27
CA ALA A 142 -12.34 17.52 -11.06
C ALA A 142 -12.51 18.24 -12.40
#